data_AF-A0A831V4H1-F1
#
_entry.id   AF-A0A831V4H1-F1
#
_cell.length_a   1.000
_cell.length_b   1.000
_cell.length_c   1.000
_cell.angle_alpha   90.00
_cell.angle_beta   90.00
_cell.angle_gamma   90.00
#
_symmetry.space_group_name_H-M   'P 1'
#
loop_
_entity.id
_entity.type
_entity.pdbx_description
1 polymer ?
#
loop_
_entity_poly.entity_id
_entity_poly.type
_entity_poly.pdbx_seq_one_letter_code
_entity_poly.pdbx_strand_id
1 'polypeptide(L)'
;MAQGSKNGKSGSQKTKLLAKNGVFKLADLSGKTAVVTGGAGHLGLEMSGALLELGAEVIVVGRDEAKVRSLSEKFGKRVSFVATDLNDRDKVLALGRQLPGEIHILINNAYTWPKNPHFEKMQWDEVVGTLVSGIVSPLFMSRLAFEKMRRGGSIINIASMYGMVSPNFKIYRDSGMGNAVEYGATKAAIIQITKYLAVRGAPLGIRVNAVSPGPFSKPGTFDGGKEWFRVEVVGMMTLRRIGEA
;
A
#
# COMPACT_ATOMS: atom_id res chain seq x y z
N MET A 1 51.69 26.85 27.13
CA MET A 1 51.42 26.33 25.78
C MET A 1 50.50 25.13 25.96
N ALA A 2 49.19 25.29 25.83
CA ALA A 2 48.40 25.26 24.60
C ALA A 2 47.90 23.83 24.25
N GLN A 3 46.57 23.69 24.35
CA GLN A 3 45.66 22.86 23.52
C GLN A 3 45.75 21.32 23.67
N GLY A 4 44.66 20.55 23.71
CA GLY A 4 43.25 20.89 23.53
C GLY A 4 42.36 19.69 23.88
N SER A 5 41.33 19.96 24.68
CA SER A 5 40.20 19.07 24.95
C SER A 5 39.31 19.00 23.70
N LYS A 6 39.22 17.83 23.07
CA LYS A 6 38.21 17.54 22.04
C LYS A 6 36.95 16.99 22.70
N ASN A 7 36.14 17.93 23.21
CA ASN A 7 34.70 17.72 23.37
C ASN A 7 34.05 17.73 21.98
N GLY A 8 33.53 16.58 21.54
CA GLY A 8 32.85 16.42 20.25
C GLY A 8 31.49 15.77 20.42
N LYS A 9 30.57 16.43 21.12
CA LYS A 9 29.13 16.10 21.18
C LYS A 9 28.52 16.20 19.77
N SER A 10 28.64 15.17 18.93
CA SER A 10 28.00 15.16 17.60
C SER A 10 26.73 14.32 17.51
N GLY A 11 26.40 13.54 18.56
CA GLY A 11 25.20 12.71 18.60
C GLY A 11 23.92 13.41 19.08
N SER A 12 24.00 14.53 19.83
CA SER A 12 22.82 15.13 20.48
C SER A 12 22.26 16.40 19.82
N GLN A 13 22.90 16.89 18.75
CA GLN A 13 22.41 18.06 18.00
C GLN A 13 21.41 17.71 16.89
N LYS A 14 21.50 16.52 16.27
CA LYS A 14 20.47 16.07 15.30
C LYS A 14 19.11 15.84 15.96
N THR A 15 19.08 15.44 17.23
CA THR A 15 17.85 15.26 18.00
C THR A 15 17.27 16.58 18.53
N LYS A 16 18.08 17.64 18.63
CA LYS A 16 17.66 18.94 19.19
C LYS A 16 17.15 19.96 18.16
N LEU A 17 17.34 19.73 16.87
CA LEU A 17 16.71 20.54 15.81
C LEU A 17 15.29 20.07 15.45
N LEU A 18 14.87 18.92 15.98
CA LEU A 18 13.61 18.22 15.64
C LEU A 18 12.42 18.57 16.55
N ALA A 19 12.60 19.46 17.53
CA ALA A 19 11.60 19.80 18.55
C ALA A 19 10.88 21.15 18.28
N LYS A 20 10.40 21.38 17.05
CA LYS A 20 9.34 22.37 16.79
C LYS A 20 8.04 21.62 16.51
N ASN A 21 7.23 21.49 17.56
CA ASN A 21 6.03 20.65 17.76
C ASN A 21 4.83 20.87 16.81
N GLY A 22 5.02 21.31 15.57
CA GLY A 22 3.94 21.50 14.59
C GLY A 22 3.73 20.28 13.69
N VAL A 23 4.78 19.86 12.98
CA VAL A 23 4.66 18.89 11.88
C VAL A 23 4.43 17.45 12.38
N PHE A 24 5.08 17.05 13.47
CA PHE A 24 4.83 15.72 14.06
C PHE A 24 3.43 15.59 14.68
N LYS A 25 2.87 16.68 15.20
CA LYS A 25 1.47 16.72 15.67
C LYS A 25 0.48 16.56 14.51
N LEU A 26 0.84 17.00 13.29
CA LEU A 26 0.02 16.77 12.10
C LEU A 26 0.04 15.30 11.62
N ALA A 27 1.06 14.54 12.00
CA ALA A 27 1.23 13.13 11.62
C ALA A 27 0.82 12.14 12.73
N ASP A 28 0.46 12.61 13.92
CA ASP A 28 0.03 11.76 15.03
C ASP A 28 -1.33 11.11 14.74
N LEU A 29 -1.34 9.77 14.78
CA LEU A 29 -2.51 8.92 14.56
C LEU A 29 -2.95 8.21 15.83
N SER A 30 -2.50 8.66 17.00
CA SER A 30 -2.96 8.14 18.30
C SER A 30 -4.49 8.18 18.41
N GLY A 31 -5.08 7.05 18.82
CA GLY A 31 -6.54 6.88 18.91
C GLY A 31 -7.24 6.71 17.55
N LYS A 32 -6.49 6.56 16.45
CA LYS A 32 -7.04 6.22 15.13
C LYS A 32 -6.88 4.73 14.86
N THR A 33 -7.92 4.16 14.27
CA THR A 33 -7.96 2.78 13.79
C THR A 33 -7.86 2.77 12.27
N ALA A 34 -6.88 2.04 11.74
CA ALA A 34 -6.62 1.90 10.33
C ALA A 34 -6.83 0.45 9.87
N VAL A 35 -7.49 0.28 8.73
CA VAL A 35 -7.64 -1.02 8.06
C VAL A 35 -6.76 -1.06 6.82
N VAL A 36 -5.89 -2.06 6.71
CA VAL A 36 -4.97 -2.21 5.55
C VAL A 36 -5.24 -3.54 4.87
N THR A 37 -5.85 -3.49 3.68
CA THR A 37 -6.04 -4.67 2.84
C THR A 37 -4.72 -5.06 2.18
N GLY A 38 -4.39 -6.35 2.17
CA GLY A 38 -3.06 -6.79 1.74
C GLY A 38 -1.93 -6.24 2.61
N GLY A 39 -2.22 -5.85 3.87
CA GLY A 39 -1.24 -5.29 4.81
C GLY A 39 -0.13 -6.26 5.23
N ALA A 40 -0.29 -7.55 4.93
CA ALA A 40 0.74 -8.58 5.09
C ALA A 40 1.64 -8.75 3.84
N GLY A 41 1.37 -7.99 2.77
CA GLY A 41 2.16 -8.00 1.54
C GLY A 41 3.36 -7.07 1.60
N HIS A 42 4.20 -7.09 0.57
CA HIS A 42 5.47 -6.34 0.52
C HIS A 42 5.34 -4.85 0.89
N LEU A 43 4.55 -4.07 0.15
CA LEU A 43 4.29 -2.66 0.51
C LEU A 43 3.31 -2.52 1.68
N GLY A 44 2.45 -3.52 1.87
CA GLY A 44 1.44 -3.52 2.91
C GLY A 44 2.05 -3.52 4.32
N LEU A 45 3.14 -4.28 4.50
CA LEU A 45 3.84 -4.37 5.78
C LEU A 45 4.45 -3.03 6.16
N GLU A 46 5.10 -2.35 5.22
CA GLU A 46 5.68 -1.03 5.46
C GLU A 46 4.62 0.03 5.76
N MET A 47 3.51 0.04 5.01
CA MET A 47 2.40 0.94 5.30
C MET A 47 1.76 0.65 6.67
N SER A 48 1.60 -0.62 7.03
CA SER A 48 1.07 -1.02 8.34
C SER A 48 2.02 -0.62 9.47
N GLY A 49 3.33 -0.85 9.29
CA GLY A 49 4.38 -0.43 10.21
C GLY A 49 4.40 1.08 10.41
N ALA A 50 4.39 1.86 9.32
CA ALA A 50 4.38 3.32 9.39
C ALA A 50 3.15 3.86 10.14
N LEU A 51 1.96 3.30 9.91
CA LEU A 51 0.75 3.67 10.67
C LEU A 51 0.90 3.36 12.17
N LEU A 52 1.47 2.21 12.52
CA LEU A 52 1.75 1.82 13.92
C LEU A 52 2.80 2.72 14.57
N GLU A 53 3.83 3.13 13.85
CA GLU A 53 4.86 4.07 14.33
C GLU A 53 4.27 5.46 14.59
N LEU A 54 3.28 5.87 13.81
CA LEU A 54 2.52 7.11 14.02
C LEU A 54 1.44 7.00 15.11
N GLY A 55 1.32 5.84 15.79
CA GLY A 55 0.43 5.69 16.96
C GLY A 55 -0.94 5.07 16.67
N ALA A 56 -1.25 4.74 15.41
CA ALA A 56 -2.52 4.10 15.07
C ALA A 56 -2.64 2.68 15.64
N GLU A 57 -3.87 2.20 15.77
CA GLU A 57 -4.19 0.78 15.77
C GLU A 57 -4.40 0.31 14.33
N VAL A 58 -3.82 -0.83 13.95
CA VAL A 58 -3.85 -1.35 12.59
C VAL A 58 -4.50 -2.73 12.54
N ILE A 59 -5.50 -2.86 11.68
CA ILE A 59 -6.15 -4.12 11.35
C ILE A 59 -5.69 -4.52 9.95
N VAL A 60 -4.87 -5.57 9.88
CA VAL A 60 -4.40 -6.13 8.60
C VAL A 60 -5.43 -7.12 8.08
N VAL A 61 -5.94 -6.88 6.88
CA VAL A 61 -6.86 -7.80 6.19
C VAL A 61 -6.09 -8.50 5.08
N GLY A 62 -6.08 -9.84 5.09
CA GLY A 62 -5.38 -10.61 4.07
C GLY A 62 -5.42 -12.11 4.33
N ARG A 63 -4.57 -12.87 3.64
CA ARG A 63 -4.59 -14.34 3.67
C ARG A 63 -3.55 -14.97 4.58
N ASP A 64 -2.48 -14.25 4.87
CA ASP A 64 -1.27 -14.79 5.49
C ASP A 64 -0.96 -14.06 6.80
N GLU A 65 -1.48 -14.62 7.90
CA GLU A 65 -1.30 -14.06 9.24
C GLU A 65 0.16 -14.09 9.70
N ALA A 66 0.90 -15.13 9.31
CA ALA A 66 2.28 -15.34 9.74
C ALA A 66 3.19 -14.17 9.36
N LYS A 67 2.90 -13.49 8.24
CA LYS A 67 3.65 -12.30 7.79
C LYS A 67 3.45 -11.06 8.64
N VAL A 68 2.39 -10.99 9.45
CA VAL A 68 2.12 -9.88 10.36
C VAL A 68 2.81 -10.06 11.71
N ARG A 69 3.35 -11.26 11.99
CA ARG A 69 3.98 -11.59 13.28
C ARG A 69 5.06 -10.60 13.71
N SER A 70 5.90 -10.15 12.79
CA SER A 70 6.96 -9.15 13.08
C SER A 70 6.37 -7.81 13.55
N LEU A 71 5.23 -7.39 13.00
CA LEU A 71 4.51 -6.20 13.47
C LEU A 71 3.92 -6.45 14.86
N SER A 72 3.33 -7.62 15.10
CA SER A 72 2.77 -7.97 16.41
C SER A 72 3.83 -8.05 17.50
N GLU A 73 5.02 -8.55 17.19
CA GLU A 73 6.17 -8.59 18.12
C GLU A 73 6.66 -7.17 18.45
N LYS A 74 6.69 -6.26 17.46
CA LYS A 74 7.17 -4.88 17.66
C LYS A 74 6.13 -3.97 18.31
N PHE A 75 4.84 -4.12 18.00
CA PHE A 75 3.79 -3.17 18.37
C PHE A 75 2.70 -3.73 19.28
N GLY A 76 2.75 -5.03 19.60
CA GLY A 76 1.84 -5.70 20.52
C GLY A 76 0.40 -5.67 20.04
N LYS A 77 -0.53 -5.38 20.97
CA LYS A 77 -1.99 -5.41 20.72
C LYS A 77 -2.50 -4.34 19.76
N ARG A 78 -1.66 -3.39 19.34
CA ARG A 78 -2.06 -2.34 18.38
C ARG A 78 -2.14 -2.86 16.95
N VAL A 79 -1.68 -4.09 16.67
CA VAL A 79 -1.91 -4.75 15.39
C VAL A 79 -2.75 -6.00 15.59
N SER A 80 -3.73 -6.18 14.72
CA SER A 80 -4.56 -7.39 14.65
C SER A 80 -4.69 -7.84 13.20
N PHE A 81 -5.06 -9.11 13.02
CA PHE A 81 -5.20 -9.71 11.70
C PHE A 81 -6.62 -10.24 11.49
N VAL A 82 -7.13 -10.04 10.29
CA VAL A 82 -8.41 -10.58 9.84
C VAL A 82 -8.18 -11.40 8.58
N ALA A 83 -8.27 -12.72 8.73
CA ALA A 83 -8.10 -13.68 7.64
C ALA A 83 -9.24 -13.54 6.63
N THR A 84 -8.94 -13.03 5.44
CA THR A 84 -9.91 -12.83 4.37
C THR A 84 -9.24 -12.95 3.01
N ASP A 85 -9.84 -13.77 2.15
CA ASP A 85 -9.55 -13.74 0.71
C ASP A 85 -10.43 -12.67 0.07
N LEU A 86 -9.80 -11.65 -0.51
CA LEU A 86 -10.51 -10.56 -1.18
C LEU A 86 -10.96 -10.91 -2.60
N ASN A 87 -10.77 -12.15 -3.05
CA ASN A 87 -11.47 -12.70 -4.21
C ASN A 87 -12.77 -13.43 -3.85
N ASP A 88 -13.01 -13.66 -2.57
CA ASP A 88 -14.19 -14.37 -2.08
C ASP A 88 -15.27 -13.35 -1.67
N ARG A 89 -16.35 -13.31 -2.45
CA ARG A 89 -17.46 -12.39 -2.25
C ARG A 89 -18.03 -12.47 -0.84
N ASP A 90 -18.27 -13.67 -0.33
CA ASP A 90 -18.99 -13.87 0.92
C ASP A 90 -18.10 -13.48 2.11
N LYS A 91 -16.78 -13.74 2.01
CA LYS A 91 -15.80 -13.23 3.00
C LYS A 91 -15.70 -11.71 2.99
N VAL A 92 -15.67 -11.07 1.82
CA VAL A 92 -15.67 -9.60 1.70
C VAL A 92 -16.92 -9.00 2.35
N LEU A 93 -18.10 -9.58 2.11
CA LEU A 93 -19.35 -9.11 2.71
C LEU A 93 -19.41 -9.35 4.23
N ALA A 94 -18.73 -10.38 4.73
CA ALA A 94 -18.66 -10.68 6.17
C ALA A 94 -17.73 -9.74 6.95
N LEU A 95 -16.78 -9.05 6.30
CA LEU A 95 -15.81 -8.16 6.96
C LEU A 95 -16.45 -7.08 7.81
N GLY A 96 -17.65 -6.60 7.44
CA GLY A 96 -18.35 -5.58 8.23
C GLY A 96 -18.63 -5.98 9.68
N ARG A 97 -18.84 -7.28 9.93
CA ARG A 97 -19.05 -7.83 11.29
C ARG A 97 -17.74 -8.10 12.03
N GLN A 98 -16.63 -8.25 11.31
CA GLN A 98 -15.32 -8.56 11.89
C GLN A 98 -14.52 -7.29 12.22
N LEU A 99 -14.82 -6.19 11.52
CA LEU A 99 -14.21 -4.88 11.76
C LEU A 99 -14.95 -4.10 12.85
N PRO A 100 -14.24 -3.27 13.65
CA PRO A 100 -14.82 -2.50 14.74
C PRO A 100 -15.91 -1.54 14.27
N GLY A 101 -16.71 -1.05 15.23
CA GLY A 101 -17.83 -0.14 14.94
C GLY A 101 -17.39 1.17 14.25
N GLU A 102 -16.15 1.60 14.46
CA GLU A 102 -15.61 2.83 13.89
C GLU A 102 -14.23 2.58 13.29
N ILE A 103 -13.98 3.15 12.11
CA ILE A 103 -12.66 3.17 11.48
C ILE A 103 -12.33 4.58 11.02
N HIS A 104 -11.04 4.89 10.95
CA HIS A 104 -10.56 6.23 10.63
C HIS A 104 -9.78 6.27 9.32
N ILE A 105 -9.11 5.18 8.98
CA ILE A 105 -8.26 5.06 7.80
C ILE A 105 -8.55 3.72 7.12
N LEU A 106 -8.70 3.74 5.80
CA LEU A 106 -8.70 2.54 4.96
C LEU A 106 -7.58 2.67 3.93
N ILE A 107 -6.73 1.66 3.84
CA ILE A 107 -5.78 1.49 2.74
C ILE A 107 -6.21 0.29 1.88
N ASN A 108 -6.65 0.58 0.66
CA ASN A 108 -6.91 -0.44 -0.37
C ASN A 108 -5.61 -0.75 -1.11
N ASN A 109 -4.90 -1.79 -0.65
CA ASN A 109 -3.61 -2.21 -1.20
C ASN A 109 -3.62 -3.65 -1.75
N ALA A 110 -4.59 -4.48 -1.35
CA ALA A 110 -4.69 -5.84 -1.85
C ALA A 110 -4.83 -5.89 -3.37
N TYR A 111 -4.15 -6.86 -3.98
CA TYR A 111 -4.20 -7.13 -5.40
C TYR A 111 -3.70 -8.55 -5.67
N THR A 112 -4.38 -9.28 -6.56
CA THR A 112 -3.93 -10.59 -7.02
C THR A 112 -3.28 -10.45 -8.39
N TRP A 113 -2.02 -10.85 -8.50
CA TRP A 113 -1.32 -10.86 -9.78
C TRP A 113 -1.61 -12.16 -10.54
N PRO A 114 -1.89 -12.11 -11.85
CA PRO A 114 -2.13 -13.32 -12.67
C PRO A 114 -0.85 -14.17 -12.76
N LYS A 115 -0.97 -15.47 -12.96
CA LYS A 115 0.20 -16.35 -13.11
C LYS A 115 0.90 -16.06 -14.43
N ASN A 116 0.12 -15.74 -15.47
CA ASN A 116 0.63 -15.42 -16.79
C ASN A 116 0.33 -13.95 -17.17
N PRO A 117 1.34 -13.08 -17.29
CA PRO A 117 1.13 -11.68 -17.63
C PRO A 117 1.04 -11.41 -19.15
N HIS A 118 1.08 -12.45 -20.00
CA HIS A 118 1.06 -12.32 -21.46
C HIS A 118 -0.37 -12.31 -22.00
N PHE A 119 -0.68 -11.31 -22.83
CA PHE A 119 -2.04 -11.06 -23.33
C PHE A 119 -2.63 -12.27 -24.08
N GLU A 120 -1.83 -12.90 -24.93
CA GLU A 120 -2.23 -14.03 -25.78
C GLU A 120 -2.50 -15.32 -24.98
N LYS A 121 -2.12 -15.35 -23.70
CA LYS A 121 -2.25 -16.52 -22.82
C LYS A 121 -3.16 -16.26 -21.60
N MET A 122 -3.91 -15.17 -21.62
CA MET A 122 -4.82 -14.80 -20.54
C MET A 122 -5.81 -15.92 -20.23
N GLN A 123 -6.07 -16.10 -18.94
CA GLN A 123 -7.03 -17.07 -18.43
C GLN A 123 -8.18 -16.33 -17.76
N TRP A 124 -9.41 -16.72 -18.08
CA TRP A 124 -10.62 -16.04 -17.61
C TRP A 124 -10.64 -15.86 -16.09
N ASP A 125 -10.41 -16.93 -15.34
CA ASP A 125 -10.47 -16.90 -13.87
C ASP A 125 -9.36 -16.03 -13.24
N GLU A 126 -8.18 -15.94 -13.86
CA GLU A 126 -7.09 -15.08 -13.39
C GLU A 126 -7.43 -13.59 -13.61
N VAL A 127 -8.04 -13.27 -14.75
CA VAL A 127 -8.51 -11.92 -15.07
C VAL A 127 -9.62 -11.53 -14.12
N VAL A 128 -10.62 -12.40 -13.92
CA VAL A 128 -11.73 -12.16 -12.99
C VAL A 128 -11.19 -11.96 -11.57
N GLY A 129 -10.31 -12.83 -11.08
CA GLY A 129 -9.70 -12.66 -9.75
C GLY A 129 -8.91 -11.34 -9.63
N THR A 130 -8.20 -10.94 -10.68
CA THR A 130 -7.50 -9.65 -10.71
C THR A 130 -8.47 -8.48 -10.57
N LEU A 131 -9.56 -8.47 -11.35
CA LEU A 131 -10.58 -7.41 -11.31
C LEU A 131 -11.37 -7.43 -9.99
N VAL A 132 -11.65 -8.61 -9.44
CA VAL A 132 -12.36 -8.73 -8.15
C VAL A 132 -11.49 -8.17 -7.03
N SER A 133 -10.28 -8.70 -6.82
CA SER A 133 -9.41 -8.22 -5.75
C SER A 133 -8.94 -6.78 -5.95
N GLY A 134 -8.80 -6.32 -7.20
CA GLY A 134 -8.23 -5.02 -7.53
C GLY A 134 -9.24 -3.89 -7.76
N ILE A 135 -10.51 -4.18 -8.05
CA ILE A 135 -11.56 -3.17 -8.31
C ILE A 135 -12.77 -3.40 -7.40
N VAL A 136 -13.37 -4.60 -7.47
CA VAL A 136 -14.64 -4.88 -6.79
C VAL A 136 -14.47 -4.84 -5.27
N SER A 137 -13.49 -5.55 -4.73
CA SER A 137 -13.25 -5.58 -3.29
C SER A 137 -12.89 -4.22 -2.71
N PRO A 138 -12.01 -3.40 -3.31
CA PRO A 138 -11.82 -2.01 -2.90
C PRO A 138 -13.09 -1.15 -2.88
N LEU A 139 -14.04 -1.35 -3.80
CA LEU A 139 -15.34 -0.66 -3.77
C LEU A 139 -16.16 -1.06 -2.55
N PHE A 140 -16.27 -2.36 -2.25
CA PHE A 140 -17.00 -2.85 -1.07
C PHE A 140 -16.33 -2.44 0.24
N MET A 141 -15.00 -2.47 0.29
CA MET A 141 -14.22 -1.97 1.43
C MET A 141 -14.43 -0.47 1.63
N SER A 142 -14.46 0.30 0.54
CA SER A 142 -14.72 1.74 0.61
C SER A 142 -16.16 2.03 1.06
N ARG A 143 -17.15 1.29 0.56
CA ARG A 143 -18.55 1.40 1.04
C ARG A 143 -18.63 1.14 2.54
N LEU A 144 -18.00 0.06 3.01
CA LEU A 144 -17.93 -0.28 4.43
C LEU A 144 -17.22 0.80 5.25
N ALA A 145 -16.16 1.39 4.71
CA ALA A 145 -15.47 2.50 5.34
C ALA A 145 -16.37 3.73 5.48
N PHE A 146 -17.14 4.08 4.46
CA PHE A 146 -18.12 5.17 4.54
C PHE A 146 -19.19 4.94 5.62
N GLU A 147 -19.58 3.69 5.88
CA GLU A 147 -20.53 3.34 6.95
C GLU A 147 -19.90 3.47 8.35
N LYS A 148 -18.62 3.10 8.48
CA LYS A 148 -17.89 3.07 9.76
C LYS A 148 -17.13 4.37 10.06
N MET A 149 -17.00 5.27 9.08
CA MET A 149 -16.46 6.62 9.25
C MET A 149 -17.63 7.57 9.55
N ARG A 150 -17.72 8.08 10.78
CA ARG A 150 -18.80 9.00 11.16
C ARG A 150 -18.72 10.32 10.38
N ARG A 151 -17.81 11.20 10.79
CA ARG A 151 -17.43 12.44 10.09
C ARG A 151 -15.92 12.53 10.09
N GLY A 152 -15.35 12.79 8.93
CA GLY A 152 -13.92 12.67 8.74
C GLY A 152 -13.49 11.24 8.44
N GLY A 153 -12.26 11.10 7.94
CA GLY A 153 -11.67 9.81 7.59
C GLY A 153 -10.76 9.93 6.39
N SER A 154 -9.98 8.89 6.13
CA SER A 154 -9.06 8.85 4.99
C SER A 154 -9.11 7.48 4.31
N ILE A 155 -9.49 7.46 3.04
CA ILE A 155 -9.34 6.30 2.16
C ILE A 155 -8.15 6.55 1.25
N ILE A 156 -7.23 5.59 1.20
CA ILE A 156 -6.03 5.63 0.37
C ILE A 156 -6.04 4.40 -0.52
N ASN A 157 -6.11 4.62 -1.82
CA ASN A 157 -6.08 3.55 -2.80
C ASN A 157 -4.68 3.43 -3.42
N ILE A 158 -4.11 2.23 -3.40
CA ILE A 158 -2.81 1.97 -4.03
C ILE A 158 -3.02 1.62 -5.50
N ALA A 159 -2.78 2.61 -6.34
CA ALA A 159 -2.80 2.53 -7.79
C ALA A 159 -1.45 2.01 -8.31
N SER A 160 -1.01 2.50 -9.47
CA SER A 160 0.27 2.22 -10.10
C SER A 160 0.50 3.23 -11.21
N MET A 161 1.76 3.53 -11.52
CA MET A 161 2.09 4.31 -12.72
C MET A 161 1.45 3.71 -13.98
N TYR A 162 1.27 2.39 -14.04
CA TYR A 162 0.61 1.72 -15.16
C TYR A 162 -0.93 1.92 -15.21
N GLY A 163 -1.52 2.59 -14.22
CA GLY A 163 -2.86 3.15 -14.33
C GLY A 163 -2.92 4.48 -15.08
N MET A 164 -1.76 5.08 -15.39
CA MET A 164 -1.64 6.37 -16.09
C MET A 164 -0.91 6.26 -17.43
N VAL A 165 0.03 5.32 -17.55
CA VAL A 165 0.81 5.07 -18.77
C VAL A 165 0.80 3.59 -19.13
N SER A 166 0.98 3.27 -20.41
CA SER A 166 1.12 1.88 -20.87
C SER A 166 2.51 1.31 -20.57
N PRO A 167 2.65 -0.02 -20.39
CA PRO A 167 3.94 -0.66 -20.21
C PRO A 167 4.82 -0.52 -21.46
N ASN A 168 6.11 -0.28 -21.26
CA ASN A 168 7.11 -0.35 -22.32
C ASN A 168 7.60 -1.79 -22.47
N PHE A 169 7.04 -2.57 -23.39
CA PHE A 169 7.39 -4.00 -23.50
C PHE A 169 8.86 -4.29 -23.83
N LYS A 170 9.60 -3.31 -24.38
CA LYS A 170 11.04 -3.48 -24.71
C LYS A 170 11.90 -3.80 -23.49
N ILE A 171 11.47 -3.39 -22.29
CA ILE A 171 12.20 -3.62 -21.04
C ILE A 171 12.11 -5.06 -20.54
N TYR A 172 11.22 -5.89 -21.11
CA TYR A 172 11.06 -7.28 -20.67
C TYR A 172 11.91 -8.26 -21.48
N ARG A 173 12.43 -7.86 -22.66
CA ARG A 173 13.21 -8.74 -23.55
C ARG A 173 12.49 -10.10 -23.76
N ASP A 174 13.24 -11.17 -24.01
CA ASP A 174 12.71 -12.54 -24.10
C ASP A 174 12.71 -13.27 -22.74
N SER A 175 12.64 -12.52 -21.63
CA SER A 175 12.78 -13.08 -20.28
C SER A 175 11.55 -13.85 -19.77
N GLY A 176 10.45 -13.84 -20.53
CA GLY A 176 9.15 -14.32 -20.08
C GLY A 176 8.46 -13.41 -19.05
N MET A 177 9.10 -12.31 -18.62
CA MET A 177 8.45 -11.26 -17.83
C MET A 177 7.45 -10.47 -18.68
N GLY A 178 6.48 -9.83 -18.05
CA GLY A 178 5.48 -9.04 -18.76
C GLY A 178 4.65 -8.16 -17.83
N ASN A 179 3.67 -7.49 -18.42
CA ASN A 179 2.70 -6.67 -17.72
C ASN A 179 1.30 -7.03 -18.21
N ALA A 180 0.50 -7.60 -17.31
CA ALA A 180 -0.84 -8.05 -17.64
C ALA A 180 -1.76 -6.86 -17.95
N VAL A 181 -2.55 -6.93 -19.01
CA VAL A 181 -3.43 -5.81 -19.44
C VAL A 181 -4.43 -5.43 -18.36
N GLU A 182 -4.95 -6.44 -17.63
CA GLU A 182 -5.89 -6.28 -16.53
C GLU A 182 -5.26 -5.55 -15.34
N TYR A 183 -3.93 -5.58 -15.16
CA TYR A 183 -3.26 -4.78 -14.13
C TYR A 183 -3.40 -3.30 -14.43
N GLY A 184 -3.02 -2.86 -15.63
CA GLY A 184 -3.14 -1.46 -16.04
C GLY A 184 -4.59 -0.97 -15.97
N ALA A 185 -5.53 -1.76 -16.52
CA ALA A 185 -6.97 -1.47 -16.46
C ALA A 185 -7.47 -1.32 -15.02
N THR A 186 -7.09 -2.25 -14.13
CA THR A 186 -7.43 -2.21 -12.70
C THR A 186 -6.93 -0.93 -12.04
N LYS A 187 -5.65 -0.57 -12.28
CA LYS A 187 -5.04 0.59 -11.63
C LYS A 187 -5.59 1.90 -12.17
N ALA A 188 -5.95 1.98 -13.45
CA ALA A 188 -6.70 3.10 -14.02
C ALA A 188 -8.12 3.21 -13.43
N ALA A 189 -8.83 2.09 -13.29
CA ALA A 189 -10.16 2.06 -12.67
C ALA A 189 -10.13 2.59 -11.24
N ILE A 190 -9.14 2.17 -10.44
CA ILE A 190 -8.98 2.65 -9.06
C ILE A 190 -8.67 4.15 -8.99
N ILE A 191 -7.89 4.69 -9.92
CA ILE A 191 -7.67 6.15 -10.02
C ILE A 191 -9.00 6.87 -10.27
N GLN A 192 -9.86 6.34 -11.14
CA GLN A 192 -11.17 6.93 -11.37
C GLN A 192 -12.06 6.81 -10.13
N ILE A 193 -12.20 5.60 -9.58
CA ILE A 193 -12.98 5.34 -8.37
C ILE A 193 -12.58 6.29 -7.23
N THR A 194 -11.28 6.57 -7.09
CA THR A 194 -10.77 7.55 -6.13
C THR A 194 -11.38 8.93 -6.32
N LYS A 195 -11.39 9.46 -7.55
CA LYS A 195 -11.96 10.78 -7.86
C LYS A 195 -13.45 10.83 -7.53
N TYR A 196 -14.20 9.79 -7.93
CA TYR A 196 -15.62 9.67 -7.62
C TYR A 196 -15.88 9.67 -6.10
N LEU A 197 -15.16 8.82 -5.37
CA LEU A 197 -15.33 8.70 -3.93
C LEU A 197 -14.86 9.95 -3.17
N ALA A 198 -13.89 10.69 -3.68
CA ALA A 198 -13.47 11.97 -3.09
C ALA A 198 -14.62 13.00 -3.11
N VAL A 199 -15.30 13.14 -4.25
CA VAL A 199 -16.48 14.02 -4.37
C VAL A 199 -17.61 13.51 -3.47
N ARG A 200 -17.85 12.19 -3.47
CA ARG A 200 -18.90 11.59 -2.63
C ARG A 200 -18.62 11.73 -1.13
N GLY A 201 -17.36 11.67 -0.71
CA GLY A 201 -16.92 11.76 0.67
C GLY A 201 -16.85 13.18 1.23
N ALA A 202 -16.77 14.19 0.36
CA ALA A 202 -16.57 15.59 0.77
C ALA A 202 -17.64 16.11 1.77
N PRO A 203 -18.96 15.87 1.60
CA PRO A 203 -19.96 16.31 2.58
C PRO A 203 -19.81 15.64 3.96
N LEU A 204 -19.19 14.46 4.01
CA LEU A 204 -18.93 13.70 5.22
C LEU A 204 -17.57 14.05 5.85
N GLY A 205 -16.76 14.89 5.18
CA GLY A 205 -15.37 15.16 5.58
C GLY A 205 -14.41 14.00 5.31
N ILE A 206 -14.84 12.95 4.59
CA ILE A 206 -14.00 11.79 4.24
C ILE A 206 -13.13 12.17 3.05
N ARG A 207 -11.81 12.09 3.22
CA ARG A 207 -10.85 12.30 2.14
C ARG A 207 -10.57 10.99 1.43
N VAL A 208 -10.48 11.02 0.10
CA VAL A 208 -10.14 9.84 -0.70
C VAL A 208 -9.03 10.21 -1.68
N ASN A 209 -7.90 9.51 -1.61
CA ASN A 209 -6.71 9.78 -2.43
C ASN A 209 -6.15 8.49 -3.01
N ALA A 210 -5.41 8.60 -4.10
CA ALA A 210 -4.67 7.51 -4.70
C ALA A 210 -3.17 7.79 -4.60
N VAL A 211 -2.41 6.77 -4.24
CA VAL A 211 -0.94 6.76 -4.40
C VAL A 211 -0.65 5.90 -5.61
N SER A 212 0.14 6.41 -6.54
CA SER A 212 0.47 5.74 -7.80
C SER A 212 1.97 5.48 -7.91
N PRO A 213 2.48 4.40 -7.30
CA PRO A 213 3.90 4.10 -7.29
C PRO A 213 4.46 3.79 -8.68
N GLY A 214 5.72 4.13 -8.89
CA GLY A 214 6.58 3.42 -9.82
C GLY A 214 7.00 2.05 -9.27
N PRO A 215 8.00 1.38 -9.86
CA PRO A 215 8.47 0.10 -9.36
C PRO A 215 9.17 0.23 -8.00
N PHE A 216 8.92 -0.75 -7.14
CA PHE A 216 9.55 -0.93 -5.85
C PHE A 216 10.38 -2.22 -5.86
N SER A 217 11.50 -2.22 -5.12
CA SER A 217 12.38 -3.37 -5.00
C SER A 217 11.73 -4.50 -4.20
N LYS A 218 11.32 -5.58 -4.87
CA LYS A 218 10.89 -6.82 -4.22
C LYS A 218 11.93 -7.93 -4.45
N PRO A 219 12.28 -8.74 -3.43
CA PRO A 219 13.13 -9.92 -3.60
C PRO A 219 12.65 -10.80 -4.77
N GLY A 220 13.55 -11.31 -5.61
CA GLY A 220 13.21 -12.08 -6.80
C GLY A 220 13.02 -11.24 -8.09
N THR A 221 12.90 -9.91 -7.99
CA THR A 221 12.55 -9.06 -9.15
C THR A 221 13.77 -8.72 -10.01
N PHE A 222 14.91 -8.50 -9.37
CA PHE A 222 16.12 -7.91 -9.98
C PHE A 222 17.37 -8.76 -9.75
N ASP A 223 17.20 -9.99 -9.27
CA ASP A 223 18.25 -10.95 -8.95
C ASP A 223 18.12 -12.21 -9.85
N GLY A 224 19.04 -13.17 -9.69
CA GLY A 224 18.96 -14.46 -10.37
C GLY A 224 19.07 -14.36 -11.90
N GLY A 225 19.95 -13.47 -12.39
CA GLY A 225 20.14 -13.23 -13.82
C GLY A 225 19.24 -12.12 -14.40
N LYS A 226 18.50 -11.41 -13.54
CA LYS A 226 17.64 -10.25 -13.91
C LYS A 226 18.23 -8.90 -13.50
N GLU A 227 19.53 -8.84 -13.23
CA GLU A 227 20.22 -7.59 -12.85
C GLU A 227 20.15 -6.56 -13.97
N TRP A 228 20.17 -7.02 -15.23
CA TRP A 228 19.96 -6.19 -16.41
C TRP A 228 18.63 -5.43 -16.35
N PHE A 229 17.57 -6.05 -15.82
CA PHE A 229 16.25 -5.45 -15.73
C PHE A 229 16.25 -4.25 -14.79
N ARG A 230 17.06 -4.31 -13.71
CA ARG A 230 17.25 -3.18 -12.80
C ARG A 230 17.89 -1.99 -13.52
N VAL A 231 18.92 -2.25 -14.34
CA VAL A 231 19.62 -1.21 -15.09
C VAL A 231 18.68 -0.50 -16.05
N GLU A 232 17.85 -1.25 -16.81
CA GLU A 232 16.85 -0.69 -17.72
C GLU A 232 15.82 0.18 -16.97
N VAL A 233 15.25 -0.37 -15.88
CA VAL A 233 14.22 0.31 -15.09
C VAL A 233 14.76 1.60 -14.47
N VAL A 234 15.94 1.56 -13.86
CA VAL A 234 16.63 2.74 -13.30
C VAL A 234 17.01 3.74 -14.40
N GLY A 235 17.38 3.23 -15.58
CA GLY A 235 17.72 4.01 -16.78
C GLY A 235 16.58 4.91 -17.27
N MET A 236 15.33 4.57 -16.98
CA MET A 236 14.15 5.36 -17.38
C MET A 236 13.72 6.38 -16.31
N MET A 237 14.29 6.33 -15.10
CA MET A 237 13.86 7.18 -13.99
C MET A 237 14.68 8.45 -13.88
N THR A 238 14.00 9.59 -13.72
CA THR A 238 14.66 10.88 -13.48
C THR A 238 15.55 10.86 -12.24
N LEU A 239 15.10 10.21 -11.15
CA LEU A 239 15.87 10.09 -9.91
C LEU A 239 16.93 8.98 -9.93
N ARG A 240 17.08 8.24 -11.04
CA ARG A 240 18.06 7.14 -11.20
C ARG A 240 18.05 6.13 -10.04
N ARG A 241 16.89 5.88 -9.45
CA ARG A 241 16.67 4.89 -8.40
C ARG A 241 15.23 4.41 -8.39
N ILE A 242 15.03 3.17 -7.93
CA ILE A 242 13.71 2.61 -7.69
C ILE A 242 13.21 2.94 -6.28
N GLY A 243 11.93 2.71 -6.02
CA GLY A 243 11.40 2.73 -4.65
C GLY A 243 11.99 1.60 -3.82
N GLU A 244 12.24 1.87 -2.55
CA GLU A 244 12.64 0.88 -1.55
C GLU A 244 11.54 0.84 -0.50
N ALA A 245 11.15 -0.37 -0.12
CA ALA A 245 10.17 -0.64 0.92
C ALA A 245 10.89 -0.58 2.27
#